data_AF-A0A7X6SQK8-F1
#
_entry.id   AF-A0A7X6SQK8-F1
#
_cell.length_a   1.000
_cell.length_b   1.000
_cell.length_c   1.000
_cell.angle_alpha   90.00
_cell.angle_beta   90.00
_cell.angle_gamma   90.00
#
_symmetry.space_group_name_H-M   'P 1'
#
loop_
_entity.id
_entity.type
_entity.pdbx_description
1 polymer ?
#
loop_
_entity_poly.entity_id
_entity_poly.type
_entity_poly.pdbx_seq_one_letter_code
_entity_poly.pdbx_strand_id
1 'polypeptide(L)'
;MISKRPEISARIKISPAGRIIFIIGCLLISGSSYLFSQVISNEKAAVSVREGTFVSSGDVVNNEGTLTNDGDVHLSGSYTSTGTTKGDGIYSLGGSWTNTGGIFIPGSSTVIFNGSDDQYITRTEGETFFNLRVENSGAPTNRWLTIRNDVKVLGTLTMSLGNIDAGTWLLHLSNPLAASLNYISETKSRIRGRFERAIAEPAAYLFPLGTADFYNSLDLKINTISVPGSVLSRYINEDPGNNGLPIPDPPVEISDRYPDGYWDLTAKGGFSVSDFNISLSTEGFADTIRDVTRVIKRTAGGEWTTDGIHRDAVEDVVNRDNLQGNISSSGTQFAVGRIRPLIISHPRDTTVCENSDVTFSVEATGAEKLKYTWYKEPGEVIKNGSHYQGARTPELTIKGVGLDDAGEYYCIVTDRYKNEVRSNNATLVVMKIPVANVSPEDQPHECSDIDFEDII
;
A
#
# COMPACT_ATOMS: atom_id res chain seq x y z
N MET A 1 -63.04 -24.01 -3.01
CA MET A 1 -62.66 -23.78 -4.43
C MET A 1 -62.81 -22.30 -4.73
N ILE A 2 -61.72 -21.67 -5.20
CA ILE A 2 -61.63 -20.32 -5.80
C ILE A 2 -61.85 -19.17 -4.80
N SER A 3 -60.83 -18.81 -4.01
CA SER A 3 -59.75 -17.86 -4.36
C SER A 3 -60.28 -16.46 -4.71
N LYS A 4 -60.28 -15.59 -3.69
CA LYS A 4 -60.30 -14.13 -3.88
C LYS A 4 -59.07 -13.75 -4.70
N ARG A 5 -59.26 -13.24 -5.92
CA ARG A 5 -58.23 -12.44 -6.62
C ARG A 5 -58.19 -11.05 -5.97
N PRO A 6 -57.05 -10.58 -5.46
CA PRO A 6 -56.88 -9.17 -5.15
C PRO A 6 -56.29 -8.44 -6.37
N GLU A 7 -57.07 -7.45 -6.79
CA GLU A 7 -56.82 -6.23 -7.57
C GLU A 7 -55.40 -5.90 -8.09
N ILE A 8 -55.37 -5.55 -9.39
CA ILE A 8 -54.32 -4.76 -10.03
C ILE A 8 -54.53 -3.29 -9.62
N SER A 9 -53.49 -2.60 -9.14
CA SER A 9 -53.44 -1.13 -9.16
C SER A 9 -52.03 -0.55 -9.10
N ALA A 10 -51.56 -0.07 -10.25
CA ALA A 10 -50.87 1.23 -10.35
C ALA A 10 -51.12 1.83 -11.74
N ARG A 11 -51.39 3.14 -11.73
CA ARG A 11 -52.02 3.95 -12.78
C ARG A 11 -50.97 4.52 -13.75
N ILE A 12 -51.16 4.29 -15.04
CA ILE A 12 -50.36 4.85 -16.12
C ILE A 12 -50.99 6.20 -16.54
N LYS A 13 -50.25 7.31 -16.43
CA LYS A 13 -50.66 8.60 -17.04
C LYS A 13 -50.09 8.64 -18.46
N ILE A 14 -50.97 8.45 -19.45
CA ILE A 14 -50.62 8.33 -20.87
C ILE A 14 -50.49 9.74 -21.48
N SER A 15 -49.33 10.07 -22.04
CA SER A 15 -49.18 11.09 -23.11
C SER A 15 -48.85 10.38 -24.43
N PRO A 16 -49.29 10.91 -25.59
CA PRO A 16 -49.59 10.08 -26.75
C PRO A 16 -48.34 9.78 -27.59
N ALA A 17 -47.75 8.59 -27.44
CA ALA A 17 -47.08 7.83 -28.50
C ALA A 17 -46.48 6.51 -27.93
N GLY A 18 -47.29 5.46 -27.82
CA GLY A 18 -46.76 4.13 -27.48
C GLY A 18 -47.87 3.09 -27.30
N ARG A 19 -47.83 2.00 -28.07
CA ARG A 19 -48.76 0.87 -27.93
C ARG A 19 -48.32 -0.02 -26.77
N ILE A 20 -49.16 -0.17 -25.75
CA ILE A 20 -49.00 -1.19 -24.70
C ILE A 20 -49.87 -2.40 -25.08
N ILE A 21 -49.28 -3.59 -25.18
CA ILE A 21 -50.01 -4.84 -25.46
C ILE A 21 -50.10 -5.65 -24.16
N PHE A 22 -51.31 -5.79 -23.63
CA PHE A 22 -51.63 -6.75 -22.57
C PHE A 22 -52.00 -8.09 -23.22
N ILE A 23 -51.24 -9.15 -22.95
CA ILE A 23 -51.65 -10.53 -23.18
C ILE A 23 -51.75 -11.18 -21.80
N ILE A 24 -52.82 -11.94 -21.54
CA ILE A 24 -53.13 -12.55 -20.24
C ILE A 24 -51.86 -13.19 -19.63
N GLY A 25 -51.37 -12.61 -18.53
CA GLY A 25 -50.19 -13.11 -17.78
C GLY A 25 -48.82 -12.49 -18.12
N CYS A 26 -48.72 -11.67 -19.17
CA CYS A 26 -47.46 -11.03 -19.60
C CYS A 26 -47.66 -9.54 -19.92
N LEU A 27 -46.79 -8.67 -19.38
CA LEU A 27 -46.73 -7.26 -19.74
C LEU A 27 -45.52 -7.01 -20.65
N LEU A 28 -45.80 -6.61 -21.89
CA LEU A 28 -44.78 -6.23 -22.88
C LEU A 28 -44.75 -4.71 -23.05
N ILE A 29 -43.58 -4.11 -22.87
CA ILE A 29 -43.32 -2.69 -23.11
C ILE A 29 -42.38 -2.60 -24.34
N SER A 30 -42.80 -1.91 -25.40
CA SER A 30 -42.06 -1.88 -26.68
C SER A 30 -42.17 -0.54 -27.42
N GLY A 31 -41.06 -0.11 -28.03
CA GLY A 31 -40.95 1.10 -28.87
C GLY A 31 -40.25 2.26 -28.16
N SER A 32 -39.95 3.35 -28.89
CA SER A 32 -39.42 4.64 -28.37
C SER A 32 -40.44 5.31 -27.43
N SER A 33 -40.63 4.69 -26.27
CA SER A 33 -41.69 5.00 -25.33
C SER A 33 -41.06 5.35 -24.00
N TYR A 34 -41.35 6.56 -23.51
CA TYR A 34 -40.96 7.01 -22.18
C TYR A 34 -42.06 6.57 -21.21
N LEU A 35 -41.71 5.71 -20.26
CA LEU A 35 -42.60 5.35 -19.17
C LEU A 35 -42.21 6.14 -17.91
N PHE A 36 -43.19 6.79 -17.29
CA PHE A 36 -43.03 7.42 -15.98
C PHE A 36 -43.93 6.70 -14.97
N SER A 37 -43.36 6.22 -13.87
CA SER A 37 -44.10 5.68 -12.72
C SER A 37 -43.54 6.24 -11.41
N GLN A 38 -44.31 6.12 -10.34
CA GLN A 38 -43.79 6.33 -8.99
C GLN A 38 -43.18 5.02 -8.44
N VAL A 39 -43.83 3.88 -8.67
CA VAL A 39 -43.37 2.54 -8.29
C VAL A 39 -43.78 1.55 -9.39
N ILE A 40 -42.89 0.64 -9.75
CA ILE A 40 -43.22 -0.52 -10.59
C ILE A 40 -43.17 -1.76 -9.71
N SER A 41 -44.32 -2.42 -9.51
CA SER A 41 -44.43 -3.64 -8.70
C SER A 41 -44.75 -4.86 -9.56
N ASN A 42 -43.95 -5.92 -9.45
CA ASN A 42 -44.23 -7.23 -10.04
C ASN A 42 -44.49 -8.28 -8.94
N GLU A 43 -45.72 -8.78 -8.90
CA GLU A 43 -46.21 -9.68 -7.84
C GLU A 43 -46.30 -11.15 -8.28
N LYS A 44 -45.97 -11.48 -9.55
CA LYS A 44 -45.98 -12.86 -10.14
C LYS A 44 -45.79 -12.91 -11.66
N ALA A 45 -45.83 -11.77 -12.35
CA ALA A 45 -45.90 -11.75 -13.81
C ALA A 45 -44.52 -11.92 -14.47
N ALA A 46 -44.55 -12.19 -15.78
CA ALA A 46 -43.40 -11.95 -16.65
C ALA A 46 -43.50 -10.52 -17.19
N VAL A 47 -42.58 -9.67 -16.76
CA VAL A 47 -42.44 -8.27 -17.20
C VAL A 47 -41.19 -8.17 -18.06
N SER A 48 -41.31 -7.59 -19.26
CA SER A 48 -40.17 -7.38 -20.15
C SER A 48 -40.10 -5.91 -20.59
N VAL A 49 -38.95 -5.29 -20.28
CA VAL A 49 -38.51 -4.01 -20.83
C VAL A 49 -37.58 -4.34 -21.99
N ARG A 50 -37.94 -3.94 -23.21
CA ARG A 50 -37.16 -4.26 -24.41
C ARG A 50 -36.10 -3.21 -24.71
N GLU A 51 -35.12 -3.60 -25.51
CA GLU A 51 -34.14 -2.68 -26.10
C GLU A 51 -34.80 -1.43 -26.70
N GLY A 52 -34.19 -0.27 -26.48
CA GLY A 52 -34.70 1.04 -26.89
C GLY A 52 -35.87 1.58 -26.06
N THR A 53 -36.30 0.87 -25.02
CA THR A 53 -37.32 1.34 -24.06
C THR A 53 -36.65 2.11 -22.93
N PHE A 54 -37.19 3.28 -22.59
CA PHE A 54 -36.74 4.07 -21.45
C PHE A 54 -37.81 4.09 -20.35
N VAL A 55 -37.44 3.62 -19.16
CA VAL A 55 -38.31 3.56 -17.99
C VAL A 55 -37.75 4.47 -16.92
N SER A 56 -38.54 5.44 -16.47
CA SER A 56 -38.26 6.25 -15.29
C SER A 56 -39.26 5.90 -14.19
N SER A 57 -38.75 5.54 -13.01
CA SER A 57 -39.58 5.25 -11.83
C SER A 57 -38.96 5.80 -10.56
N GLY A 58 -39.74 5.89 -9.48
CA GLY A 58 -39.18 6.02 -8.14
C GLY A 58 -38.50 4.72 -7.75
N ASP A 59 -39.29 3.70 -7.44
CA ASP A 59 -38.79 2.37 -7.10
C ASP A 59 -39.21 1.31 -8.14
N VAL A 60 -38.47 0.21 -8.16
CA VAL A 60 -38.88 -1.06 -8.78
C VAL A 60 -38.84 -2.14 -7.72
N VAL A 61 -39.96 -2.87 -7.60
CA VAL A 61 -40.13 -3.98 -6.67
C VAL A 61 -40.54 -5.23 -7.45
N ASN A 62 -39.71 -6.25 -7.46
CA ASN A 62 -39.98 -7.55 -8.07
C ASN A 62 -40.16 -8.62 -6.98
N ASN A 63 -41.36 -8.68 -6.41
CA ASN A 63 -41.67 -9.59 -5.31
C ASN A 63 -41.73 -11.06 -5.77
N GLU A 64 -42.27 -11.33 -6.95
CA GLU A 64 -42.36 -12.68 -7.52
C GLU A 64 -42.49 -12.60 -9.05
N GLY A 65 -42.11 -13.67 -9.76
CA GLY A 65 -42.10 -13.71 -11.22
C GLY A 65 -40.76 -13.33 -11.84
N THR A 66 -40.77 -12.92 -13.11
CA THR A 66 -39.54 -12.60 -13.87
C THR A 66 -39.59 -11.18 -14.43
N LEU A 67 -38.60 -10.37 -14.08
CA LEU A 67 -38.31 -9.10 -14.74
C LEU A 67 -37.15 -9.29 -15.72
N THR A 68 -37.42 -9.11 -17.01
CA THR A 68 -36.38 -9.08 -18.06
C THR A 68 -36.16 -7.63 -18.49
N ASN A 69 -34.97 -7.08 -18.26
CA ASN A 69 -34.62 -5.74 -18.68
C ASN A 69 -33.53 -5.78 -19.75
N ASP A 70 -33.90 -5.45 -20.97
CA ASP A 70 -33.00 -5.24 -22.10
C ASP A 70 -32.98 -3.77 -22.56
N GLY A 71 -33.65 -2.87 -21.83
CA GLY A 71 -33.70 -1.43 -22.08
C GLY A 71 -33.05 -0.62 -20.96
N ASP A 72 -33.48 0.64 -20.80
CA ASP A 72 -32.90 1.59 -19.85
C ASP A 72 -33.87 1.88 -18.69
N VAL A 73 -33.55 1.40 -17.49
CA VAL A 73 -34.36 1.61 -16.28
C VAL A 73 -33.65 2.60 -15.35
N HIS A 74 -34.24 3.78 -15.18
CA HIS A 74 -33.74 4.86 -14.33
C HIS A 74 -34.66 5.03 -13.11
N LEU A 75 -34.10 4.79 -11.93
CA LEU A 75 -34.79 4.83 -10.65
C LEU A 75 -34.26 6.00 -9.82
N SER A 76 -35.15 6.91 -9.37
CA SER A 76 -34.74 7.89 -8.36
C SER A 76 -34.57 7.25 -6.97
N GLY A 77 -35.17 6.07 -6.77
CA GLY A 77 -35.11 5.27 -5.56
C GLY A 77 -34.43 3.91 -5.80
N SER A 78 -34.94 2.88 -5.14
CA SER A 78 -34.29 1.59 -5.00
C SER A 78 -34.85 0.52 -5.95
N TYR A 79 -33.99 -0.45 -6.26
CA TYR A 79 -34.39 -1.73 -6.81
C TYR A 79 -34.54 -2.75 -5.68
N THR A 80 -35.69 -3.41 -5.57
CA THR A 80 -35.94 -4.46 -4.57
C THR A 80 -36.44 -5.74 -5.26
N SER A 81 -35.87 -6.90 -4.91
CA SER A 81 -36.25 -8.17 -5.52
C SER A 81 -36.28 -9.34 -4.53
N THR A 82 -37.34 -10.13 -4.62
CA THR A 82 -37.41 -11.52 -4.14
C THR A 82 -37.73 -12.50 -5.29
N GLY A 83 -37.99 -12.00 -6.51
CA GLY A 83 -38.19 -12.78 -7.73
C GLY A 83 -36.93 -12.92 -8.60
N THR A 84 -37.12 -13.38 -9.84
CA THR A 84 -36.02 -13.52 -10.83
C THR A 84 -35.88 -12.25 -11.66
N THR A 85 -34.66 -11.82 -11.90
CA THR A 85 -34.34 -10.65 -12.72
C THR A 85 -33.18 -10.97 -13.64
N LYS A 86 -33.31 -10.57 -14.90
CA LYS A 86 -32.34 -10.90 -15.95
C LYS A 86 -32.36 -9.85 -17.06
N GLY A 87 -31.47 -10.03 -18.03
CA GLY A 87 -31.42 -9.24 -19.25
C GLY A 87 -30.10 -8.50 -19.41
N ASP A 88 -30.01 -7.72 -20.48
CA ASP A 88 -28.77 -7.09 -20.95
C ASP A 88 -28.79 -5.55 -20.81
N GLY A 89 -29.85 -4.99 -20.23
CA GLY A 89 -30.10 -3.56 -20.17
C GLY A 89 -29.34 -2.81 -19.07
N ILE A 90 -29.73 -1.54 -18.90
CA ILE A 90 -29.16 -0.63 -17.91
C ILE A 90 -30.11 -0.47 -16.73
N TYR A 91 -29.55 -0.48 -15.53
CA TYR A 91 -30.21 -0.06 -14.30
C TYR A 91 -29.44 1.12 -13.71
N SER A 92 -30.05 2.31 -13.66
CA SER A 92 -29.51 3.48 -12.98
C SER A 92 -30.31 3.74 -11.72
N LEU A 93 -29.63 3.86 -10.58
CA LEU A 93 -30.24 3.84 -9.25
C LEU A 93 -29.78 5.03 -8.41
N GLY A 94 -30.73 5.88 -8.03
CA GLY A 94 -30.55 6.87 -6.97
C GLY A 94 -30.57 6.27 -5.57
N GLY A 95 -31.16 5.07 -5.41
CA GLY A 95 -31.27 4.31 -4.16
C GLY A 95 -30.53 2.97 -4.18
N SER A 96 -30.89 2.04 -3.32
CA SER A 96 -30.14 0.79 -3.09
C SER A 96 -30.53 -0.35 -4.03
N TRP A 97 -29.64 -1.35 -4.14
CA TRP A 97 -29.93 -2.66 -4.74
C TRP A 97 -30.20 -3.69 -3.65
N THR A 98 -31.48 -4.00 -3.44
CA THR A 98 -31.95 -4.86 -2.36
C THR A 98 -32.48 -6.18 -2.91
N ASN A 99 -31.62 -7.20 -2.99
CA ASN A 99 -32.04 -8.54 -3.38
C ASN A 99 -32.17 -9.44 -2.13
N THR A 100 -33.39 -9.76 -1.73
CA THR A 100 -33.70 -10.45 -0.45
C THR A 100 -34.10 -11.91 -0.68
N GLY A 101 -33.41 -12.59 -1.60
CA GLY A 101 -33.61 -14.02 -1.92
C GLY A 101 -34.10 -14.28 -3.35
N GLY A 102 -34.22 -13.24 -4.18
CA GLY A 102 -34.45 -13.39 -5.61
C GLY A 102 -33.21 -13.91 -6.35
N ILE A 103 -33.30 -14.10 -7.65
CA ILE A 103 -32.15 -14.49 -8.50
C ILE A 103 -31.87 -13.35 -9.47
N PHE A 104 -30.64 -12.85 -9.49
CA PHE A 104 -30.20 -11.92 -10.53
C PHE A 104 -29.27 -12.65 -11.50
N ILE A 105 -29.64 -12.65 -12.78
CA ILE A 105 -28.85 -13.22 -13.87
C ILE A 105 -28.36 -12.03 -14.70
N PRO A 106 -27.11 -11.59 -14.50
CA PRO A 106 -26.69 -10.27 -14.96
C PRO A 106 -26.58 -10.12 -16.48
N GLY A 107 -26.55 -11.21 -17.26
CA GLY A 107 -26.35 -11.12 -18.71
C GLY A 107 -25.11 -10.28 -19.04
N SER A 108 -25.29 -9.28 -19.90
CA SER A 108 -24.33 -8.21 -20.20
C SER A 108 -24.73 -6.84 -19.62
N SER A 109 -25.67 -6.83 -18.67
CA SER A 109 -26.24 -5.62 -18.08
C SER A 109 -25.22 -4.70 -17.40
N THR A 110 -25.63 -3.44 -17.25
CA THR A 110 -24.89 -2.44 -16.47
C THR A 110 -25.75 -1.91 -15.33
N VAL A 111 -25.24 -2.02 -14.10
CA VAL A 111 -25.86 -1.41 -12.92
C VAL A 111 -25.05 -0.19 -12.49
N ILE A 112 -25.72 0.95 -12.39
CA ILE A 112 -25.16 2.27 -12.11
C ILE A 112 -25.74 2.77 -10.79
N PHE A 113 -24.90 3.02 -9.81
CA PHE A 113 -25.26 3.70 -8.57
C PHE A 113 -24.89 5.17 -8.71
N ASN A 114 -25.87 6.08 -8.69
CA ASN A 114 -25.69 7.52 -8.89
C ASN A 114 -26.47 8.38 -7.88
N GLY A 115 -26.69 7.85 -6.68
CA GLY A 115 -27.43 8.51 -5.60
C GLY A 115 -26.65 9.62 -4.88
N SER A 116 -27.39 10.49 -4.19
CA SER A 116 -26.87 11.55 -3.32
C SER A 116 -26.64 11.10 -1.86
N ASP A 117 -27.19 9.95 -1.49
CA ASP A 117 -27.06 9.34 -0.17
C ASP A 117 -26.25 8.04 -0.24
N ASP A 118 -26.00 7.42 0.92
CA ASP A 118 -25.38 6.11 0.97
C ASP A 118 -26.29 5.07 0.30
N GLN A 119 -25.67 4.21 -0.52
CA GLN A 119 -26.36 3.17 -1.25
C GLN A 119 -25.85 1.81 -0.80
N TYR A 120 -26.70 0.79 -0.90
CA TYR A 120 -26.38 -0.55 -0.41
C TYR A 120 -26.60 -1.62 -1.48
N ILE A 121 -25.75 -2.65 -1.45
CA ILE A 121 -26.01 -3.95 -2.09
C ILE A 121 -26.22 -4.97 -0.97
N THR A 122 -27.42 -5.54 -0.85
CA THR A 122 -27.82 -6.26 0.37
C THR A 122 -28.15 -7.75 0.19
N ARG A 123 -27.70 -8.39 -0.88
CA ARG A 123 -27.98 -9.83 -1.08
C ARG A 123 -27.24 -10.70 -0.07
N THR A 124 -27.98 -11.50 0.70
CA THR A 124 -27.43 -12.33 1.79
C THR A 124 -26.53 -13.48 1.35
N GLU A 125 -26.58 -13.88 0.08
CA GLU A 125 -25.75 -14.95 -0.50
C GLU A 125 -24.62 -14.43 -1.39
N GLY A 126 -24.41 -13.11 -1.41
CA GLY A 126 -23.55 -12.44 -2.38
C GLY A 126 -24.26 -12.19 -3.72
N GLU A 127 -23.83 -11.17 -4.45
CA GLU A 127 -24.46 -10.74 -5.71
C GLU A 127 -23.44 -10.70 -6.84
N THR A 128 -23.87 -11.02 -8.06
CA THR A 128 -23.01 -10.93 -9.25
C THR A 128 -23.57 -9.93 -10.26
N PHE A 129 -22.75 -8.96 -10.64
CA PHE A 129 -23.04 -8.00 -11.70
C PHE A 129 -22.15 -8.27 -12.91
N PHE A 130 -22.65 -7.93 -14.11
CA PHE A 130 -21.78 -7.93 -15.28
C PHE A 130 -20.93 -6.67 -15.29
N ASN A 131 -21.52 -5.51 -15.57
CA ASN A 131 -20.86 -4.21 -15.36
C ASN A 131 -21.44 -3.51 -14.12
N LEU A 132 -20.55 -2.92 -13.32
CA LEU A 132 -20.89 -2.12 -12.16
C LEU A 132 -20.26 -0.74 -12.30
N ARG A 133 -21.07 0.31 -12.23
CA ARG A 133 -20.61 1.70 -12.32
C ARG A 133 -20.99 2.44 -11.04
N VAL A 134 -20.01 3.06 -10.41
CA VAL A 134 -20.16 3.76 -9.13
C VAL A 134 -19.90 5.25 -9.37
N GLU A 135 -21.01 5.99 -9.43
CA GLU A 135 -21.08 7.42 -9.71
C GLU A 135 -21.89 8.16 -8.64
N ASN A 136 -22.18 7.48 -7.53
CA ASN A 136 -22.82 8.13 -6.41
C ASN A 136 -21.90 9.27 -5.96
N SER A 137 -22.49 10.26 -5.32
CA SER A 137 -21.88 11.57 -5.01
C SER A 137 -20.60 11.55 -4.12
N GLY A 138 -19.92 10.41 -3.98
CA GLY A 138 -18.68 10.22 -3.25
C GLY A 138 -17.52 11.12 -3.69
N ALA A 139 -16.54 11.20 -2.78
CA ALA A 139 -15.34 12.03 -2.80
C ALA A 139 -15.61 13.44 -3.37
N PRO A 140 -16.37 14.29 -2.66
CA PRO A 140 -15.87 14.92 -1.43
C PRO A 140 -16.84 14.81 -0.23
N THR A 141 -17.97 14.10 -0.38
CA THR A 141 -19.07 14.06 0.61
C THR A 141 -19.05 12.84 1.53
N ASN A 142 -18.01 11.99 1.45
CA ASN A 142 -17.90 10.71 2.17
C ASN A 142 -19.14 9.80 2.02
N ARG A 143 -19.78 9.80 0.85
CA ARG A 143 -20.85 8.84 0.50
C ARG A 143 -20.30 7.53 -0.01
N TRP A 144 -20.95 6.44 0.38
CA TRP A 144 -20.49 5.08 0.10
C TRP A 144 -21.54 4.25 -0.63
N LEU A 145 -21.09 3.46 -1.59
CA LEU A 145 -21.75 2.22 -1.96
C LEU A 145 -21.24 1.12 -1.00
N THR A 146 -22.03 0.75 0.00
CA THR A 146 -21.66 -0.29 0.95
C THR A 146 -22.20 -1.65 0.49
N ILE A 147 -21.32 -2.64 0.35
CA ILE A 147 -21.72 -4.02 0.10
C ILE A 147 -21.90 -4.76 1.43
N ARG A 148 -22.97 -5.54 1.56
CA ARG A 148 -23.29 -6.31 2.79
C ARG A 148 -23.08 -7.81 2.64
N ASN A 149 -22.46 -8.22 1.54
CA ASN A 149 -21.97 -9.55 1.26
C ASN A 149 -20.97 -9.48 0.09
N ASP A 150 -20.38 -10.60 -0.30
CA ASP A 150 -19.46 -10.67 -1.42
C ASP A 150 -20.14 -10.24 -2.72
N VAL A 151 -19.48 -9.38 -3.48
CA VAL A 151 -19.94 -8.88 -4.78
C VAL A 151 -18.92 -9.23 -5.84
N LYS A 152 -19.39 -9.89 -6.90
CA LYS A 152 -18.57 -10.22 -8.07
C LYS A 152 -18.95 -9.36 -9.27
N VAL A 153 -17.96 -8.80 -9.94
CA VAL A 153 -18.10 -8.06 -11.21
C VAL A 153 -17.44 -8.88 -12.31
N LEU A 154 -18.21 -9.26 -13.33
CA LEU A 154 -17.76 -10.14 -14.42
C LEU A 154 -17.10 -9.39 -15.58
N GLY A 155 -17.57 -8.16 -15.85
CA GLY A 155 -17.15 -7.31 -16.95
C GLY A 155 -16.28 -6.16 -16.45
N THR A 156 -16.86 -4.96 -16.36
CA THR A 156 -16.14 -3.73 -16.01
C THR A 156 -16.63 -3.17 -14.68
N LEU A 157 -15.68 -2.78 -13.82
CA LEU A 157 -15.94 -1.89 -12.69
C LEU A 157 -15.54 -0.47 -13.10
N THR A 158 -16.48 0.45 -13.11
CA THR A 158 -16.22 1.87 -13.36
C THR A 158 -16.36 2.66 -12.07
N MET A 159 -15.33 3.42 -11.69
CA MET A 159 -15.36 4.36 -10.56
C MET A 159 -15.08 5.76 -11.08
N SER A 160 -16.13 6.58 -11.15
CA SER A 160 -16.05 7.95 -11.66
C SER A 160 -16.15 8.99 -10.55
N LEU A 161 -17.01 8.76 -9.54
CA LEU A 161 -17.20 9.69 -8.42
C LEU A 161 -17.37 8.94 -7.09
N GLY A 162 -17.83 7.70 -7.08
CA GLY A 162 -18.25 7.03 -5.84
C GLY A 162 -17.20 6.23 -5.08
N ASN A 163 -17.25 6.28 -3.74
CA ASN A 163 -16.50 5.36 -2.89
C ASN A 163 -17.24 4.03 -2.72
N ILE A 164 -16.51 2.93 -2.51
CA ILE A 164 -17.07 1.61 -2.21
C ILE A 164 -16.58 1.15 -0.84
N ASP A 165 -17.50 0.72 0.02
CA ASP A 165 -17.18 0.13 1.31
C ASP A 165 -17.46 -1.37 1.27
N ALA A 166 -16.39 -2.14 1.18
CA ALA A 166 -16.42 -3.59 1.25
C ALA A 166 -16.38 -4.12 2.69
N GLY A 167 -15.82 -3.34 3.63
CA GLY A 167 -15.62 -3.81 5.01
C GLY A 167 -14.92 -5.16 5.04
N THR A 168 -15.59 -6.17 5.60
CA THR A 168 -15.10 -7.56 5.68
C THR A 168 -15.43 -8.42 4.47
N TRP A 169 -16.35 -7.96 3.61
CA TRP A 169 -16.82 -8.65 2.41
C TRP A 169 -15.87 -8.44 1.23
N LEU A 170 -15.96 -9.33 0.26
CA LEU A 170 -15.13 -9.31 -0.93
C LEU A 170 -15.81 -8.56 -2.07
N LEU A 171 -15.19 -7.50 -2.58
CA LEU A 171 -15.46 -7.01 -3.93
C LEU A 171 -14.48 -7.68 -4.89
N HIS A 172 -14.97 -8.48 -5.84
CA HIS A 172 -14.12 -9.21 -6.79
C HIS A 172 -14.40 -8.75 -8.23
N LEU A 173 -13.43 -8.05 -8.84
CA LEU A 173 -13.39 -7.80 -10.28
C LEU A 173 -12.71 -8.98 -10.98
N SER A 174 -13.51 -9.86 -11.56
CA SER A 174 -13.07 -11.15 -12.09
C SER A 174 -12.62 -11.15 -13.54
N ASN A 175 -12.85 -10.04 -14.26
CA ASN A 175 -12.31 -9.82 -15.60
C ASN A 175 -10.80 -9.50 -15.51
N PRO A 176 -9.92 -10.35 -16.07
CA PRO A 176 -8.48 -10.25 -15.84
C PRO A 176 -7.77 -9.17 -16.65
N LEU A 177 -8.47 -8.47 -17.55
CA LEU A 177 -7.88 -7.42 -18.37
C LEU A 177 -7.51 -6.19 -17.52
N ALA A 178 -6.39 -5.55 -17.83
CA ALA A 178 -6.02 -4.32 -17.13
C ALA A 178 -7.04 -3.17 -17.34
N ALA A 179 -7.77 -3.18 -18.45
CA ALA A 179 -8.83 -2.21 -18.74
C ALA A 179 -10.18 -2.52 -18.06
N SER A 180 -10.31 -3.64 -17.34
CA SER A 180 -11.57 -4.01 -16.65
C SER A 180 -11.92 -3.10 -15.47
N LEU A 181 -10.94 -2.36 -14.95
CA LEU A 181 -11.16 -1.26 -14.03
C LEU A 181 -11.06 0.05 -14.80
N ASN A 182 -12.20 0.71 -15.01
CA ASN A 182 -12.25 2.04 -15.59
C ASN A 182 -12.29 3.09 -14.46
N TYR A 183 -11.13 3.65 -14.14
CA TYR A 183 -10.99 4.64 -13.07
C TYR A 183 -10.79 6.03 -13.67
N ILE A 184 -11.80 6.89 -13.54
CA ILE A 184 -11.81 8.26 -14.11
C ILE A 184 -12.04 9.33 -13.03
N SER A 185 -11.97 8.94 -11.76
CA SER A 185 -12.22 9.85 -10.65
C SER A 185 -11.08 10.85 -10.47
N GLU A 186 -11.39 12.13 -10.70
CA GLU A 186 -10.51 13.26 -10.31
C GLU A 186 -10.55 13.52 -8.81
N THR A 187 -11.52 12.94 -8.12
CA THR A 187 -11.77 13.15 -6.70
C THR A 187 -11.12 12.11 -5.81
N LYS A 188 -10.35 11.18 -6.38
CA LYS A 188 -9.71 10.08 -5.67
C LYS A 188 -10.73 9.15 -4.98
N SER A 189 -11.78 8.75 -5.70
CA SER A 189 -12.72 7.72 -5.24
C SER A 189 -11.98 6.45 -4.80
N ARG A 190 -12.41 5.83 -3.71
CA ARG A 190 -11.63 4.77 -3.05
C ARG A 190 -12.48 3.58 -2.62
N ILE A 191 -11.82 2.43 -2.50
CA ILE A 191 -12.38 1.18 -1.99
C ILE A 191 -11.79 0.94 -0.61
N ARG A 192 -12.66 0.86 0.40
CA ARG A 192 -12.30 0.45 1.75
C ARG A 192 -12.61 -1.03 1.94
N GLY A 193 -11.65 -1.79 2.48
CA GLY A 193 -11.82 -3.22 2.74
C GLY A 193 -11.18 -4.11 1.68
N ARG A 194 -11.78 -5.27 1.42
CA ARG A 194 -11.19 -6.33 0.59
C ARG A 194 -11.58 -6.17 -0.88
N PHE A 195 -10.59 -5.88 -1.72
CA PHE A 195 -10.76 -5.79 -3.17
C PHE A 195 -9.87 -6.81 -3.87
N GLU A 196 -10.47 -7.75 -4.58
CA GLU A 196 -9.77 -8.75 -5.39
C GLU A 196 -9.90 -8.44 -6.87
N ARG A 197 -8.78 -8.46 -7.57
CA ARG A 197 -8.71 -8.20 -9.00
C ARG A 197 -8.01 -9.34 -9.72
N ALA A 198 -8.64 -9.85 -10.77
CA ALA A 198 -8.05 -10.84 -11.66
C ALA A 198 -6.94 -10.22 -12.53
N ILE A 199 -5.91 -11.00 -12.82
CA ILE A 199 -4.70 -10.60 -13.54
C ILE A 199 -4.29 -11.74 -14.48
N ALA A 200 -4.16 -11.46 -15.78
CA ALA A 200 -3.73 -12.47 -16.76
C ALA A 200 -2.65 -12.01 -17.75
N GLU A 201 -2.30 -10.73 -17.76
CA GLU A 201 -1.33 -10.17 -18.71
C GLU A 201 -0.35 -9.19 -18.05
N PRO A 202 0.86 -9.02 -18.61
CA PRO A 202 1.79 -7.96 -18.22
C PRO A 202 1.19 -6.57 -18.49
N ALA A 203 0.79 -5.87 -17.43
CA ALA A 203 0.19 -4.56 -17.49
C ALA A 203 0.24 -3.88 -16.10
N ALA A 204 -0.18 -2.61 -16.05
CA ALA A 204 -0.40 -1.90 -14.79
C ALA A 204 -1.83 -2.14 -14.28
N TYR A 205 -1.95 -2.57 -13.03
CA TYR A 205 -3.22 -2.80 -12.35
C TYR A 205 -3.32 -1.86 -11.15
N LEU A 206 -4.17 -0.83 -11.30
CA LEU A 206 -4.58 0.03 -10.19
C LEU A 206 -5.46 -0.72 -9.20
N PHE A 207 -5.18 -0.50 -7.91
CA PHE A 207 -6.01 -0.82 -6.77
C PHE A 207 -6.34 0.49 -6.05
N PRO A 208 -7.54 1.07 -6.26
CA PRO A 208 -7.92 2.37 -5.71
C PRO A 208 -8.34 2.22 -4.24
N LEU A 209 -7.40 1.80 -3.40
CA LEU A 209 -7.63 1.53 -1.97
C LEU A 209 -7.64 2.83 -1.16
N GLY A 210 -8.22 2.79 0.03
CA GLY A 210 -8.14 3.92 0.94
C GLY A 210 -8.88 3.74 2.25
N THR A 211 -8.80 4.78 3.07
CA THR A 211 -9.56 4.93 4.31
C THR A 211 -10.82 5.75 4.05
N ALA A 212 -11.48 6.22 5.12
CA ALA A 212 -12.58 7.15 4.95
C ALA A 212 -12.13 8.49 4.36
N ASP A 213 -10.90 8.91 4.69
CA ASP A 213 -10.43 10.27 4.44
C ASP A 213 -9.36 10.31 3.35
N PHE A 214 -8.55 9.25 3.23
CA PHE A 214 -7.36 9.25 2.39
C PHE A 214 -7.39 8.17 1.30
N TYR A 215 -6.82 8.50 0.15
CA TYR A 215 -6.70 7.62 -1.01
C TYR A 215 -5.30 6.98 -1.02
N ASN A 216 -5.19 5.85 -0.35
CA ASN A 216 -3.95 5.09 -0.23
C ASN A 216 -3.85 4.05 -1.34
N SER A 217 -3.86 4.51 -2.59
CA SER A 217 -3.86 3.63 -3.76
C SER A 217 -2.56 2.85 -3.89
N LEU A 218 -2.67 1.75 -4.63
CA LEU A 218 -1.54 0.92 -5.02
C LEU A 218 -1.63 0.63 -6.50
N ASP A 219 -0.53 0.88 -7.21
CA ASP A 219 -0.36 0.43 -8.59
C ASP A 219 0.59 -0.76 -8.63
N LEU A 220 0.08 -1.89 -9.10
CA LEU A 220 0.86 -3.10 -9.32
C LEU A 220 1.15 -3.24 -10.81
N LYS A 221 2.38 -2.99 -11.22
CA LYS A 221 2.79 -3.19 -12.61
C LYS A 221 3.45 -4.54 -12.78
N ILE A 222 2.78 -5.44 -13.48
CA ILE A 222 3.30 -6.76 -13.80
C ILE A 222 4.21 -6.65 -15.01
N ASN A 223 5.50 -6.94 -14.84
CA ASN A 223 6.47 -6.99 -15.95
C ASN A 223 6.50 -8.40 -16.56
N THR A 224 6.55 -9.43 -15.71
CA THR A 224 6.58 -10.84 -16.13
C THR A 224 5.62 -11.68 -15.29
N ILE A 225 4.52 -12.10 -15.91
CA ILE A 225 3.57 -13.03 -15.29
C ILE A 225 4.03 -14.48 -15.48
N SER A 226 3.99 -15.29 -14.42
CA SER A 226 4.31 -16.71 -14.50
C SER A 226 3.04 -17.55 -14.59
N VAL A 227 2.03 -17.26 -13.76
CA VAL A 227 0.73 -17.95 -13.77
C VAL A 227 -0.39 -16.92 -13.54
N PRO A 228 -1.39 -16.83 -14.45
CA PRO A 228 -2.58 -16.03 -14.24
C PRO A 228 -3.36 -16.39 -12.98
N GLY A 229 -4.11 -15.45 -12.44
CA GLY A 229 -4.94 -15.67 -11.25
C GLY A 229 -5.55 -14.36 -10.79
N SER A 230 -5.59 -14.13 -9.47
CA SER A 230 -6.06 -12.88 -8.90
C SER A 230 -5.23 -12.46 -7.69
N VAL A 231 -5.28 -11.17 -7.38
CA VAL A 231 -4.67 -10.58 -6.18
C VAL A 231 -5.76 -9.95 -5.35
N LEU A 232 -5.92 -10.46 -4.12
CA LEU A 232 -6.70 -9.81 -3.08
C LEU A 232 -5.86 -8.72 -2.44
N SER A 233 -6.40 -7.53 -2.33
CA SER A 233 -5.72 -6.34 -1.83
C SER A 233 -6.51 -5.64 -0.72
N ARG A 234 -5.79 -4.96 0.16
CA ARG A 234 -6.33 -4.05 1.17
C ARG A 234 -5.26 -3.08 1.65
N TYR A 235 -5.70 -1.89 2.07
CA TYR A 235 -4.89 -0.98 2.87
C TYR A 235 -5.30 -1.12 4.34
N ILE A 236 -4.32 -1.13 5.24
CA ILE A 236 -4.49 -1.30 6.68
C ILE A 236 -3.85 -0.09 7.38
N ASN A 237 -4.68 0.69 8.07
CA ASN A 237 -4.29 1.91 8.79
C ASN A 237 -3.88 1.56 10.24
N GLU A 238 -2.84 0.74 10.36
CA GLU A 238 -2.25 0.32 11.63
C GLU A 238 -0.73 0.27 11.49
N ASP A 239 -0.01 0.50 12.59
CA ASP A 239 1.45 0.45 12.61
C ASP A 239 1.95 -0.95 12.22
N PRO A 240 2.70 -1.08 11.11
CA PRO A 240 3.10 -2.39 10.64
C PRO A 240 4.32 -2.95 11.41
N GLY A 241 4.92 -2.17 12.32
CA GLY A 241 6.01 -2.60 13.22
C GLY A 241 7.38 -2.70 12.55
N ASN A 242 8.42 -2.89 13.36
CA ASN A 242 9.84 -2.80 12.94
C ASN A 242 10.57 -4.15 12.79
N ASN A 243 9.86 -5.28 12.83
CA ASN A 243 10.50 -6.58 12.86
C ASN A 243 11.44 -6.79 11.65
N GLY A 244 12.72 -7.09 11.89
CA GLY A 244 13.74 -7.24 10.85
C GLY A 244 14.48 -5.95 10.43
N LEU A 245 14.11 -4.77 10.93
CA LEU A 245 14.88 -3.54 10.72
C LEU A 245 16.01 -3.39 11.77
N PRO A 246 17.16 -2.77 11.43
CA PRO A 246 17.47 -2.10 10.16
C PRO A 246 17.89 -3.07 9.03
N ILE A 247 17.67 -2.67 7.78
CA ILE A 247 18.05 -3.45 6.59
C ILE A 247 18.89 -2.58 5.65
N PRO A 248 20.08 -3.05 5.20
CA PRO A 248 20.84 -2.36 4.15
C PRO A 248 20.08 -2.31 2.82
N ASP A 249 19.97 -1.13 2.21
CA ASP A 249 19.49 -0.90 0.84
C ASP A 249 20.41 0.16 0.19
N PRO A 250 21.67 -0.23 -0.15
CA PRO A 250 22.72 0.71 -0.51
C PRO A 250 22.28 1.76 -1.56
N PRO A 251 22.68 3.03 -1.39
CA PRO A 251 23.71 3.53 -0.47
C PRO A 251 23.21 3.86 0.95
N VAL A 252 21.99 3.48 1.33
CA VAL A 252 21.41 3.80 2.64
C VAL A 252 21.06 2.52 3.40
N GLU A 253 20.63 2.66 4.64
CA GLU A 253 19.92 1.59 5.33
C GLU A 253 18.54 2.06 5.76
N ILE A 254 17.58 1.13 5.70
CA ILE A 254 16.21 1.34 6.12
C ILE A 254 16.19 1.05 7.61
N SER A 255 16.00 2.10 8.42
CA SER A 255 16.17 2.02 9.88
C SER A 255 14.86 1.93 10.65
N ASP A 256 13.77 2.36 10.03
CA ASP A 256 12.45 2.41 10.66
C ASP A 256 11.35 2.34 9.58
N ARG A 257 10.13 1.98 9.96
CA ARG A 257 8.92 2.09 9.13
C ARG A 257 8.15 3.38 9.41
N TYR A 258 7.36 3.84 8.46
CA TYR A 258 6.26 4.77 8.73
C TYR A 258 5.12 4.02 9.44
N PRO A 259 4.60 4.53 10.58
CA PRO A 259 3.60 3.82 11.39
C PRO A 259 2.16 3.99 10.88
N ASP A 260 1.94 4.81 9.85
CA ASP A 260 0.61 5.22 9.39
C ASP A 260 -0.18 4.11 8.69
N GLY A 261 0.50 3.10 8.12
CA GLY A 261 -0.18 1.95 7.54
C GLY A 261 0.63 1.17 6.53
N TYR A 262 -0.02 0.17 5.96
CA TYR A 262 0.60 -0.76 5.01
C TYR A 262 -0.44 -1.39 4.07
N TRP A 263 0.05 -1.93 2.95
CA TRP A 263 -0.75 -2.65 1.97
C TRP A 263 -0.54 -4.15 2.14
N ASP A 264 -1.60 -4.95 2.03
CA ASP A 264 -1.54 -6.41 2.08
C ASP A 264 -2.10 -6.99 0.80
N LEU A 265 -1.28 -7.74 0.08
CA LEU A 265 -1.59 -8.39 -1.19
C LEU A 265 -1.51 -9.90 -1.01
N THR A 266 -2.58 -10.62 -1.31
CA THR A 266 -2.63 -12.08 -1.24
C THR A 266 -2.91 -12.67 -2.61
N ALA A 267 -2.01 -13.53 -3.09
CA ALA A 267 -2.21 -14.26 -4.33
C ALA A 267 -3.33 -15.31 -4.20
N LYS A 268 -4.20 -15.37 -5.22
CA LYS A 268 -5.35 -16.28 -5.32
C LYS A 268 -5.37 -16.97 -6.67
N GLY A 269 -6.05 -18.12 -6.74
CA GLY A 269 -6.18 -18.89 -7.98
C GLY A 269 -4.86 -19.43 -8.55
N GLY A 270 -3.81 -19.57 -7.73
CA GLY A 270 -2.49 -20.00 -8.20
C GLY A 270 -1.66 -18.88 -8.85
N PHE A 271 -2.10 -17.62 -8.73
CA PHE A 271 -1.39 -16.45 -9.24
C PHE A 271 0.09 -16.47 -8.85
N SER A 272 0.95 -16.23 -9.85
CA SER A 272 2.40 -16.17 -9.66
C SER A 272 3.05 -15.16 -10.59
N VAL A 273 3.94 -14.34 -10.02
CA VAL A 273 4.69 -13.29 -10.69
C VAL A 273 6.17 -13.40 -10.32
N SER A 274 7.05 -13.24 -11.31
CA SER A 274 8.50 -13.30 -11.10
C SER A 274 9.17 -11.92 -11.10
N ASP A 275 8.52 -10.92 -11.70
CA ASP A 275 9.01 -9.56 -11.84
C ASP A 275 7.83 -8.57 -11.92
N PHE A 276 7.80 -7.61 -10.99
CA PHE A 276 6.80 -6.55 -10.92
C PHE A 276 7.35 -5.27 -10.30
N ASN A 277 6.66 -4.15 -10.54
CA ASN A 277 6.92 -2.88 -9.85
C ASN A 277 5.72 -2.55 -8.96
N ILE A 278 5.98 -1.76 -7.93
CA ILE A 278 4.94 -1.25 -7.03
C ILE A 278 5.08 0.26 -6.85
N SER A 279 3.95 0.94 -6.87
CA SER A 279 3.83 2.35 -6.49
C SER A 279 2.75 2.48 -5.41
N LEU A 280 3.07 3.17 -4.33
CA LEU A 280 2.24 3.28 -3.12
C LEU A 280 1.95 4.74 -2.81
N SER A 281 0.66 5.13 -2.76
CA SER A 281 0.27 6.48 -2.35
C SER A 281 0.15 6.58 -0.83
N THR A 282 0.95 7.46 -0.24
CA THR A 282 1.04 7.69 1.21
C THR A 282 0.17 8.85 1.69
N GLU A 283 -0.87 9.20 0.92
CA GLU A 283 -1.77 10.28 1.30
C GLU A 283 -2.30 10.10 2.73
N GLY A 284 -2.20 11.15 3.54
CA GLY A 284 -2.60 11.12 4.95
C GLY A 284 -1.52 10.66 5.93
N PHE A 285 -0.33 10.26 5.48
CA PHE A 285 0.78 9.96 6.38
C PHE A 285 1.21 11.25 7.11
N ALA A 286 1.46 11.14 8.42
CA ALA A 286 1.77 12.28 9.27
C ALA A 286 3.12 12.93 8.93
N ASP A 287 4.09 12.10 8.54
CA ASP A 287 5.43 12.54 8.20
C ASP A 287 5.62 12.74 6.70
N THR A 288 6.48 13.70 6.36
CA THR A 288 6.79 14.04 4.97
C THR A 288 7.53 12.91 4.26
N ILE A 289 7.00 12.48 3.12
CA ILE A 289 7.71 11.61 2.19
C ILE A 289 8.83 12.38 1.49
N ARG A 290 9.99 11.73 1.41
CA ARG A 290 11.17 12.23 0.71
C ARG A 290 11.48 11.35 -0.49
N ASP A 291 12.16 11.88 -1.49
CA ASP A 291 12.73 11.15 -2.63
C ASP A 291 13.40 9.82 -2.22
N VAL A 292 14.17 9.83 -1.14
CA VAL A 292 14.91 8.66 -0.62
C VAL A 292 14.07 7.67 0.19
N THR A 293 12.77 7.89 0.34
CA THR A 293 11.89 6.98 1.07
C THR A 293 11.81 5.63 0.36
N ARG A 294 11.81 4.52 1.12
CA ARG A 294 11.85 3.17 0.55
C ARG A 294 10.51 2.46 0.63
N VAL A 295 10.26 1.55 -0.31
CA VAL A 295 9.29 0.47 -0.11
C VAL A 295 10.00 -0.73 0.50
N ILE A 296 9.41 -1.32 1.53
CA ILE A 296 9.83 -2.59 2.14
C ILE A 296 8.71 -3.61 2.03
N LYS A 297 9.07 -4.90 2.04
CA LYS A 297 8.08 -5.98 1.97
C LYS A 297 8.36 -7.12 2.95
N ARG A 298 7.32 -7.86 3.30
CA ARG A 298 7.41 -9.11 4.09
C ARG A 298 6.28 -10.06 3.78
N THR A 299 6.44 -11.32 4.16
CA THR A 299 5.37 -12.33 4.06
C THR A 299 4.70 -12.50 5.41
N ALA A 300 3.37 -12.40 5.45
CA ALA A 300 2.52 -12.75 6.60
C ALA A 300 2.98 -12.20 7.97
N GLY A 301 3.45 -10.95 8.03
CA GLY A 301 3.89 -10.34 9.30
C GLY A 301 5.29 -10.75 9.78
N GLY A 302 6.08 -11.43 8.95
CA GLY A 302 7.46 -11.83 9.25
C GLY A 302 8.44 -10.65 9.36
N GLU A 303 9.72 -10.92 9.12
CA GLU A 303 10.74 -9.88 9.07
C GLU A 303 10.63 -9.07 7.77
N TRP A 304 10.84 -7.76 7.87
CA TRP A 304 10.98 -6.89 6.72
C TRP A 304 12.17 -7.34 5.86
N THR A 305 12.01 -7.18 4.56
CA THR A 305 13.03 -7.44 3.55
C THR A 305 12.94 -6.37 2.48
N THR A 306 13.98 -6.30 1.64
CA THR A 306 14.03 -5.42 0.49
C THR A 306 14.68 -6.16 -0.67
N ASP A 307 14.14 -5.98 -1.88
CA ASP A 307 14.67 -6.52 -3.13
C ASP A 307 14.25 -5.60 -4.29
N GLY A 308 14.67 -5.86 -5.53
CA GLY A 308 14.42 -4.93 -6.62
C GLY A 308 15.21 -3.63 -6.48
N ILE A 309 14.72 -2.56 -7.11
CA ILE A 309 15.47 -1.30 -7.31
C ILE A 309 14.65 -0.12 -6.80
N HIS A 310 15.26 0.69 -5.93
CA HIS A 310 14.70 1.95 -5.45
C HIS A 310 14.43 2.93 -6.60
N ARG A 311 13.32 3.64 -6.52
CA ARG A 311 12.99 4.79 -7.36
C ARG A 311 12.58 5.95 -6.48
N ASP A 312 13.03 7.15 -6.83
CA ASP A 312 12.74 8.33 -6.03
C ASP A 312 11.23 8.53 -5.90
N ALA A 313 10.80 8.81 -4.67
CA ALA A 313 9.42 9.19 -4.42
C ALA A 313 9.11 10.50 -5.13
N VAL A 314 7.90 10.58 -5.69
CA VAL A 314 7.39 11.79 -6.34
C VAL A 314 6.12 12.18 -5.59
N GLU A 315 6.13 13.37 -5.00
CA GLU A 315 5.07 13.83 -4.10
C GLU A 315 4.86 12.82 -2.95
N ASP A 316 3.66 12.24 -2.85
CA ASP A 316 3.27 11.25 -1.85
C ASP A 316 3.35 9.81 -2.37
N VAL A 317 3.88 9.58 -3.58
CA VAL A 317 3.98 8.25 -4.18
C VAL A 317 5.38 7.68 -4.04
N VAL A 318 5.51 6.56 -3.33
CA VAL A 318 6.77 5.83 -3.13
C VAL A 318 6.84 4.64 -4.08
N ASN A 319 7.98 4.46 -4.75
CA ASN A 319 8.11 3.54 -5.88
C ASN A 319 9.23 2.51 -5.64
N ARG A 320 9.02 1.29 -6.14
CA ARG A 320 10.07 0.27 -6.22
C ARG A 320 9.87 -0.63 -7.43
N ASP A 321 10.92 -0.74 -8.23
CA ASP A 321 10.89 -1.48 -9.50
C ASP A 321 11.54 -2.85 -9.37
N ASN A 322 11.21 -3.77 -10.28
CA ASN A 322 11.86 -5.07 -10.45
C ASN A 322 11.88 -5.93 -9.17
N LEU A 323 10.80 -5.86 -8.39
CA LEU A 323 10.59 -6.70 -7.21
C LEU A 323 10.49 -8.17 -7.64
N GLN A 324 11.17 -9.03 -6.89
CA GLN A 324 11.21 -10.47 -7.12
C GLN A 324 10.42 -11.19 -6.01
N GLY A 325 10.50 -12.52 -5.91
CA GLY A 325 9.98 -13.25 -4.74
C GLY A 325 8.45 -13.46 -4.67
N ASN A 326 7.71 -13.24 -5.76
CA ASN A 326 6.27 -13.45 -5.90
C ASN A 326 5.39 -12.69 -4.89
N ILE A 327 4.08 -12.61 -5.16
CA ILE A 327 3.06 -12.28 -4.15
C ILE A 327 2.64 -13.59 -3.48
N SER A 328 2.72 -13.66 -2.15
CA SER A 328 2.45 -14.88 -1.40
C SER A 328 0.95 -15.17 -1.31
N SER A 329 0.58 -16.46 -1.33
CA SER A 329 -0.78 -16.92 -1.03
C SER A 329 -1.13 -16.79 0.46
N SER A 330 -0.15 -16.59 1.33
CA SER A 330 -0.32 -16.28 2.75
C SER A 330 -0.38 -14.77 3.06
N GLY A 331 -0.18 -13.92 2.05
CA GLY A 331 -0.14 -12.46 2.18
C GLY A 331 1.28 -11.90 2.12
N THR A 332 1.49 -10.95 1.21
CA THR A 332 2.69 -10.11 1.10
C THR A 332 2.30 -8.70 1.49
N GLN A 333 2.93 -8.21 2.55
CA GLN A 333 2.72 -6.87 3.06
C GLN A 333 3.78 -5.93 2.51
N PHE A 334 3.37 -4.74 2.11
CA PHE A 334 4.25 -3.65 1.67
C PHE A 334 4.05 -2.46 2.61
N ALA A 335 5.14 -1.88 3.07
CA ALA A 335 5.14 -0.68 3.89
C ALA A 335 6.20 0.30 3.38
N VAL A 336 6.20 1.48 3.99
CA VAL A 336 7.12 2.56 3.66
C VAL A 336 8.20 2.65 4.74
N GLY A 337 9.46 2.73 4.32
CA GLY A 337 10.65 2.72 5.17
C GLY A 337 11.37 4.06 5.19
N ARG A 338 11.78 4.49 6.40
CA ARG A 338 12.67 5.62 6.65
C ARG A 338 14.12 5.18 6.55
N ILE A 339 14.94 6.04 5.97
CA ILE A 339 16.36 5.78 5.73
C ILE A 339 17.25 6.53 6.71
N ARG A 340 18.46 6.02 6.91
CA ARG A 340 19.59 6.73 7.49
C ARG A 340 20.88 6.34 6.76
N PRO A 341 22.03 7.01 7.01
CA PRO A 341 23.29 6.60 6.41
C PRO A 341 23.64 5.15 6.77
N LEU A 342 24.30 4.45 5.86
CA LEU A 342 24.81 3.09 6.04
C LEU A 342 26.31 3.16 6.34
N ILE A 343 26.72 2.66 7.51
CA ILE A 343 28.15 2.50 7.83
C ILE A 343 28.66 1.20 7.20
N ILE A 344 29.66 1.31 6.34
CA ILE A 344 30.32 0.19 5.64
C ILE A 344 31.46 -0.36 6.47
N SER A 345 32.22 0.52 7.13
CA SER A 345 33.32 0.13 8.01
C SER A 345 33.30 0.99 9.27
N HIS A 346 33.31 0.32 10.42
CA HIS A 346 33.41 0.95 11.73
C HIS A 346 34.88 1.18 12.13
N PRO A 347 35.16 2.16 13.01
CA PRO A 347 36.49 2.32 13.59
C PRO A 347 36.89 1.08 14.40
N ARG A 348 38.19 0.81 14.50
CA ARG A 348 38.74 -0.39 15.14
C ARG A 348 39.54 -0.05 16.38
N ASP A 349 39.47 -0.93 17.36
CA ASP A 349 40.30 -0.87 18.57
C ASP A 349 41.78 -0.79 18.20
N THR A 350 42.52 0.06 18.93
CA THR A 350 43.94 0.32 18.65
C THR A 350 44.74 0.42 19.94
N THR A 351 45.95 -0.12 19.94
CA THR A 351 46.92 -0.01 21.03
C THR A 351 48.18 0.65 20.53
N VAL A 352 48.62 1.73 21.17
CA VAL A 352 49.82 2.50 20.80
C VAL A 352 50.65 2.84 22.02
N CYS A 353 51.95 3.09 21.84
CA CYS A 353 52.79 3.70 22.87
C CYS A 353 52.48 5.19 23.01
N GLU A 354 52.66 5.72 24.21
CA GLU A 354 52.64 7.16 24.49
C GLU A 354 53.54 7.93 23.50
N ASN A 355 53.12 9.13 23.10
CA ASN A 355 53.74 9.99 22.08
C ASN A 355 53.64 9.48 20.63
N SER A 356 52.96 8.37 20.36
CA SER A 356 52.64 7.95 18.99
C SER A 356 51.43 8.71 18.45
N ASP A 357 51.26 8.74 17.13
CA ASP A 357 50.02 9.20 16.49
C ASP A 357 49.10 8.00 16.24
N VAL A 358 47.78 8.20 16.36
CA VAL A 358 46.76 7.18 16.02
C VAL A 358 45.68 7.77 15.11
N THR A 359 45.15 6.96 14.20
CA THR A 359 44.05 7.34 13.31
C THR A 359 42.91 6.34 13.40
N PHE A 360 41.71 6.83 13.70
CA PHE A 360 40.45 6.10 13.58
C PHE A 360 39.77 6.47 12.26
N SER A 361 39.21 5.49 11.56
CA SER A 361 38.50 5.70 10.30
C SER A 361 37.09 5.12 10.34
N VAL A 362 36.15 5.79 9.68
CA VAL A 362 34.79 5.30 9.41
C VAL A 362 34.52 5.43 7.91
N GLU A 363 33.93 4.41 7.32
CA GLU A 363 33.44 4.46 5.94
C GLU A 363 31.93 4.39 5.96
N ALA A 364 31.26 5.35 5.32
CA ALA A 364 29.81 5.41 5.30
C ALA A 364 29.29 5.91 3.95
N THR A 365 28.09 5.47 3.61
CA THR A 365 27.33 5.87 2.43
C THR A 365 25.97 6.40 2.87
N GLY A 366 25.28 7.18 2.03
CA GLY A 366 23.94 7.67 2.36
C GLY A 366 23.45 8.75 1.41
N ALA A 367 22.38 9.44 1.80
CA ALA A 367 21.87 10.59 1.04
C ALA A 367 22.84 11.78 1.15
N GLU A 368 23.70 11.95 0.15
CA GLU A 368 24.71 13.00 0.16
C GLU A 368 24.11 14.41 0.30
N LYS A 369 24.79 15.34 0.99
CA LYS A 369 26.16 15.25 1.54
C LYS A 369 26.20 14.71 2.97
N LEU A 370 27.14 13.79 3.24
CA LEU A 370 27.38 13.26 4.59
C LEU A 370 28.20 14.23 5.46
N LYS A 371 27.90 14.26 6.75
CA LYS A 371 28.65 14.99 7.79
C LYS A 371 29.09 14.00 8.86
N TYR A 372 30.31 14.20 9.35
CA TYR A 372 30.93 13.34 10.37
C TYR A 372 31.16 14.16 11.63
N THR A 373 30.92 13.56 12.79
CA THR A 373 31.19 14.18 14.09
C THR A 373 31.76 13.11 15.01
N TRP A 374 33.02 13.27 15.39
CA TRP A 374 33.69 12.36 16.33
C TRP A 374 33.44 12.75 17.78
N TYR A 375 33.32 11.74 18.61
CA TYR A 375 33.08 11.84 20.04
C TYR A 375 34.01 10.88 20.81
N LYS A 376 34.26 11.23 22.07
CA LYS A 376 34.85 10.35 23.08
C LYS A 376 33.79 10.05 24.15
N GLU A 377 33.71 8.82 24.64
CA GLU A 377 32.78 8.50 25.74
C GLU A 377 33.11 9.31 27.01
N PRO A 378 32.10 9.79 27.77
CA PRO A 378 30.67 9.51 27.65
C PRO A 378 29.86 10.53 26.80
N GLY A 379 30.38 10.96 25.64
CA GLY A 379 29.69 11.87 24.72
C GLY A 379 30.35 13.24 24.55
N GLU A 380 31.63 13.35 24.87
CA GLU A 380 32.41 14.56 24.62
C GLU A 380 32.61 14.75 23.11
N VAL A 381 32.11 15.87 22.58
CA VAL A 381 32.31 16.24 21.18
C VAL A 381 33.77 16.63 20.96
N ILE A 382 34.47 15.89 20.09
CA ILE A 382 35.86 16.19 19.73
C ILE A 382 35.89 17.40 18.80
N LYS A 383 36.83 18.31 19.04
CA LYS A 383 37.07 19.51 18.25
C LYS A 383 38.48 19.48 17.67
N ASN A 384 38.62 19.98 16.44
CA ASN A 384 39.94 20.11 15.81
C ASN A 384 40.83 21.09 16.59
N GLY A 385 42.11 20.75 16.68
CA GLY A 385 43.17 21.54 17.31
C GLY A 385 44.55 21.00 16.94
N SER A 386 45.56 21.27 17.76
CA SER A 386 46.89 20.66 17.58
C SER A 386 46.89 19.15 17.88
N HIS A 387 46.08 18.73 18.86
CA HIS A 387 45.98 17.36 19.36
C HIS A 387 45.07 16.46 18.49
N TYR A 388 43.85 16.93 18.21
CA TYR A 388 42.89 16.22 17.37
C TYR A 388 42.80 16.85 15.98
N GLN A 389 42.89 16.05 14.92
CA GLN A 389 42.73 16.46 13.53
C GLN A 389 41.65 15.61 12.84
N GLY A 390 40.82 16.21 11.99
CA GLY A 390 39.80 15.47 11.25
C GLY A 390 38.54 15.10 12.07
N ALA A 391 38.26 15.79 13.19
CA ALA A 391 37.08 15.54 14.01
C ALA A 391 35.73 15.75 13.29
N ARG A 392 35.76 16.27 12.05
CA ARG A 392 34.61 16.44 11.15
C ARG A 392 34.77 15.75 9.79
N THR A 393 35.70 14.81 9.69
CA THR A 393 35.99 14.02 8.49
C THR A 393 35.81 12.52 8.78
N PRO A 394 35.81 11.66 7.74
CA PRO A 394 35.78 10.19 7.92
C PRO A 394 36.97 9.64 8.73
N GLU A 395 38.06 10.40 8.86
CA GLU A 395 39.25 10.03 9.62
C GLU A 395 39.49 11.01 10.76
N LEU A 396 39.68 10.50 11.99
CA LEU A 396 40.13 11.24 13.16
C LEU A 396 41.57 10.84 13.48
N THR A 397 42.49 11.79 13.49
CA THR A 397 43.87 11.59 13.95
C THR A 397 44.10 12.25 15.30
N ILE A 398 44.68 11.51 16.23
CA ILE A 398 45.15 12.01 17.54
C ILE A 398 46.68 12.05 17.47
N LYS A 399 47.27 13.23 17.68
CA LYS A 399 48.71 13.47 17.61
C LYS A 399 49.35 13.38 18.99
N GLY A 400 50.49 12.70 19.11
CA GLY A 400 51.23 12.65 20.37
C GLY A 400 50.38 12.13 21.54
N VAL A 401 49.79 10.95 21.37
CA VAL A 401 48.84 10.32 22.30
C VAL A 401 49.40 10.28 23.73
N GLY A 402 48.63 10.78 24.70
CA GLY A 402 48.91 10.71 26.14
C GLY A 402 48.00 9.72 26.87
N LEU A 403 48.27 9.44 28.14
CA LEU A 403 47.45 8.50 28.94
C LEU A 403 45.99 8.92 29.06
N ASP A 404 45.72 10.23 29.10
CA ASP A 404 44.36 10.76 29.18
C ASP A 404 43.55 10.55 27.89
N ASP A 405 44.20 10.25 26.75
CA ASP A 405 43.52 9.92 25.50
C ASP A 405 42.92 8.51 25.50
N ALA A 406 43.36 7.63 26.40
CA ALA A 406 42.79 6.30 26.51
C ALA A 406 41.27 6.38 26.73
N GLY A 407 40.53 5.45 26.12
CA GLY A 407 39.07 5.42 26.18
C GLY A 407 38.43 5.02 24.85
N GLU A 408 37.11 5.18 24.79
CA GLU A 408 36.32 4.77 23.63
C GLU A 408 35.94 5.97 22.76
N TYR A 409 36.10 5.80 21.44
CA TYR A 409 35.82 6.79 20.42
C TYR A 409 34.75 6.28 19.47
N TYR A 410 33.88 7.17 18.99
CA TYR A 410 32.86 6.84 18.01
C TYR A 410 32.57 8.03 17.09
N CYS A 411 31.96 7.75 15.94
CA CYS A 411 31.54 8.76 14.98
C CYS A 411 30.03 8.71 14.77
N ILE A 412 29.40 9.88 14.73
CA ILE A 412 28.03 10.03 14.23
C ILE A 412 28.11 10.56 12.80
N VAL A 413 27.44 9.85 11.89
CA VAL A 413 27.29 10.22 10.49
C VAL A 413 25.88 10.73 10.26
N THR A 414 25.75 11.92 9.69
CA THR A 414 24.47 12.58 9.40
C THR A 414 24.34 12.84 7.90
N ASP A 415 23.17 12.58 7.32
CA ASP A 415 22.89 12.87 5.90
C ASP A 415 22.31 14.28 5.64
N ARG A 416 22.02 14.61 4.37
CA ARG A 416 21.40 15.90 4.00
C ARG A 416 20.03 16.14 4.63
N TYR A 417 19.35 15.08 5.04
CA TYR A 417 18.02 15.09 5.63
C TYR A 417 18.02 15.06 7.16
N LYS A 418 19.22 15.12 7.76
CA LYS A 418 19.46 15.06 9.21
C LYS A 418 19.11 13.69 9.82
N ASN A 419 19.08 12.63 9.01
CA ASN A 419 19.06 11.27 9.55
C ASN A 419 20.46 10.92 10.03
N GLU A 420 20.56 10.24 11.17
CA GLU A 420 21.84 9.97 11.83
C GLU A 420 22.03 8.49 12.10
N VAL A 421 23.28 8.04 11.99
CA VAL A 421 23.72 6.71 12.40
C VAL A 421 24.99 6.84 13.23
N ARG A 422 25.09 6.05 14.29
CA ARG A 422 26.26 6.01 15.17
C ARG A 422 27.11 4.79 14.81
N SER A 423 28.42 4.96 14.72
CA SER A 423 29.35 3.84 14.60
C SER A 423 29.44 3.04 15.90
N ASN A 424 29.94 1.80 15.80
CA ASN A 424 30.46 1.11 16.96
C ASN A 424 31.58 1.93 17.63
N ASN A 425 31.80 1.67 18.92
CA ASN A 425 32.90 2.24 19.68
C ASN A 425 34.22 1.57 19.26
N ALA A 426 35.30 2.36 19.26
CA ALA A 426 36.67 1.89 19.11
C ALA A 426 37.48 2.29 20.34
N THR A 427 38.15 1.32 20.96
CA THR A 427 38.93 1.49 22.18
C THR A 427 40.36 1.89 21.85
N LEU A 428 40.84 2.99 22.43
CA LEU A 428 42.25 3.37 22.45
C LEU A 428 42.91 2.91 23.75
N VAL A 429 43.92 2.05 23.63
CA VAL A 429 44.80 1.68 24.73
C VAL A 429 46.15 2.38 24.54
N VAL A 430 46.60 3.09 25.58
CA VAL A 430 47.87 3.83 25.57
C VAL A 430 48.86 3.17 26.51
N MET A 431 49.96 2.68 25.94
CA MET A 431 51.06 2.06 26.70
C MET A 431 52.05 3.14 27.14
N LYS A 432 52.16 3.36 28.45
CA LYS A 432 53.11 4.31 29.03
C LYS A 432 54.56 3.94 28.67
N ILE A 433 55.37 4.91 28.28
CA ILE A 433 56.80 4.68 28.10
C ILE A 433 57.47 4.46 29.47
N PRO A 434 58.25 3.38 29.68
CA PRO A 434 58.97 3.17 30.93
C PRO A 434 59.96 4.30 31.18
N VAL A 435 59.91 4.89 32.38
CA VAL A 435 60.90 5.87 32.84
C VAL A 435 61.86 5.17 33.79
N ALA A 436 63.17 5.31 33.53
CA ALA A 436 64.20 4.85 34.45
C ALA A 436 64.22 5.76 35.68
N ASN A 437 63.86 5.22 36.84
CA ASN A 437 63.83 5.98 38.11
C ASN A 437 65.17 5.94 38.86
N VAL A 438 66.12 5.13 38.38
CA VAL A 438 67.47 5.01 38.92
C VAL A 438 68.44 4.96 37.75
N SER A 439 69.48 5.80 37.80
CA SER A 439 70.69 5.57 37.01
C SER A 439 71.53 4.52 37.72
N PRO A 440 72.25 3.65 36.99
CA PRO A 440 73.25 2.78 37.61
C PRO A 440 74.18 3.62 38.49
N GLU A 441 74.42 3.17 39.72
CA GLU A 441 75.41 3.77 40.59
C GLU A 441 76.79 3.62 39.92
N ASP A 442 77.57 4.69 39.89
CA ASP A 442 78.92 4.68 39.33
C ASP A 442 79.73 3.61 40.09
N GLN A 443 80.05 2.50 39.42
CA GLN A 443 80.86 1.48 40.07
C GLN A 443 82.25 2.08 40.28
N PRO A 444 82.75 2.16 41.53
CA PRO A 444 84.15 2.48 41.72
C PRO A 444 84.95 1.46 40.91
N HIS A 445 85.85 1.96 40.05
CA HIS A 445 86.80 1.14 39.31
C HIS A 445 87.63 0.29 40.30
N GLU A 446 87.17 -0.91 40.66
CA GLU A 446 87.98 -1.88 41.40
C GLU A 446 88.84 -2.74 40.47
N CYS A 447 89.43 -2.15 39.42
CA CYS A 447 90.41 -2.82 38.55
C CYS A 447 91.43 -1.82 37.96
N SER A 448 91.99 -0.90 38.74
CA SER A 448 93.17 -0.13 38.26
C SER A 448 94.53 -0.69 38.66
N ASP A 449 94.59 -1.66 39.59
CA ASP A 449 95.88 -2.05 40.20
C ASP A 449 96.15 -3.57 40.16
N ILE A 450 95.56 -4.31 39.21
CA ILE A 450 96.02 -5.68 38.93
C ILE A 450 97.02 -5.60 37.78
N ASP A 451 98.30 -5.75 38.10
CA ASP A 451 99.35 -5.96 37.09
C ASP A 451 98.96 -7.16 36.22
N PHE A 452 98.94 -6.96 34.90
CA PHE A 452 98.82 -8.05 33.95
C PHE A 452 100.11 -8.88 34.04
N GLU A 453 100.08 -9.99 34.78
CA GLU A 453 101.12 -11.00 34.61
C GLU A 453 100.96 -11.64 33.23
N ASP A 454 101.99 -11.48 32.40
CA ASP A 454 102.13 -12.17 31.12
C ASP A 454 102.03 -13.68 31.35
N ILE A 455 100.98 -14.30 30.81
CA ILE A 455 100.91 -15.75 30.69
C ILE A 455 101.86 -16.15 29.55
N ILE A 456 103.02 -16.68 29.92
CA ILE A 456 104.01 -17.30 29.01
C ILE A 456 103.46 -18.62 28.43
#